data_AF-A0A935PQX2-F1
#
_entry.id   AF-A0A935PQX2-F1
#
_cell.length_a   1.000
_cell.length_b   1.000
_cell.length_c   1.000
_cell.angle_alpha   90.00
_cell.angle_beta   90.00
_cell.angle_gamma   90.00
#
_symmetry.space_group_name_H-M   'P 1'
#
loop_
_entity.id
_entity.type
_entity.pdbx_description
1 polymer ?
#
loop_
_entity_poly.entity_id
_entity_poly.type
_entity_poly.pdbx_seq_one_letter_code
_entity_poly.pdbx_strand_id
1 'polypeptide(L)'
;MESLFASGRIAEAIAVLVAVEFVLILALRRRLGRGPSAGALAATLLAGLCLVMALRAALVGAGMAAIGLWLAAALVAHVADMLLRFRR
;
A
#
# COMPACT_ATOMS: atom_id res chain seq x y z
N MET A 1 10.53 -7.20 21.51
CA MET A 1 10.30 -6.17 20.48
C MET A 1 11.18 -6.44 19.25
N GLU A 2 12.48 -6.70 19.40
CA GLU A 2 13.39 -6.99 18.28
C GLU A 2 13.03 -8.23 17.42
N SER A 3 12.51 -9.30 18.02
CA SER A 3 12.11 -10.51 17.27
C SER A 3 10.98 -10.27 16.25
N LEU A 4 10.16 -9.23 16.45
CA LEU A 4 9.11 -8.82 15.51
C LEU A 4 9.67 -8.06 14.30
N PHE A 5 10.76 -7.31 14.50
CA PHE A 5 11.50 -6.65 13.42
C PHE A 5 12.31 -7.68 12.61
N ALA A 6 12.99 -8.61 13.29
CA ALA A 6 13.80 -9.65 12.65
C ALA A 6 12.99 -10.65 11.80
N SER A 7 11.69 -10.81 12.09
CA SER A 7 10.81 -11.73 11.37
C SER A 7 10.00 -11.06 10.23
N GLY A 8 10.06 -9.73 10.09
CA GLY A 8 9.27 -9.00 9.10
C GLY A 8 7.77 -8.92 9.39
N ARG A 9 7.29 -9.49 10.51
CA ARG A 9 5.86 -9.51 10.89
C ARG A 9 5.27 -8.12 11.13
N ILE A 10 6.10 -7.14 11.48
CA ILE A 10 5.68 -5.74 11.60
C ILE A 10 5.15 -5.20 10.27
N ALA A 11 5.78 -5.57 9.16
CA ALA A 11 5.29 -5.18 7.84
C ALA A 11 3.92 -5.82 7.55
N GLU A 12 3.68 -7.06 7.97
CA GLU A 12 2.38 -7.71 7.83
C GLU A 12 1.30 -7.01 8.68
N ALA A 13 1.63 -6.61 9.92
CA ALA A 13 0.72 -5.84 10.77
C ALA A 13 0.37 -4.47 10.15
N ILE A 14 1.36 -3.76 9.60
CA ILE A 14 1.13 -2.49 8.90
C ILE A 14 0.28 -2.70 7.65
N ALA A 15 0.56 -3.76 6.86
CA ALA A 15 -0.24 -4.09 5.68
C ALA A 15 -1.71 -4.35 6.03
N VAL A 16 -1.96 -5.09 7.12
CA VAL A 16 -3.32 -5.33 7.63
C VAL A 16 -3.98 -4.02 8.05
N LEU A 17 -3.27 -3.15 8.77
CA LEU A 17 -3.82 -1.86 9.20
C LEU A 17 -4.20 -0.97 8.02
N VAL A 18 -3.33 -0.88 6.99
CA VAL A 18 -3.59 -0.14 5.74
C VAL A 18 -4.80 -0.74 4.99
N ALA A 19 -4.92 -2.07 4.95
CA ALA A 19 -6.07 -2.74 4.36
C ALA A 19 -7.38 -2.43 5.12
N VAL A 20 -7.34 -2.36 6.45
CA VAL A 20 -8.49 -1.97 7.28
C VAL A 20 -8.88 -0.51 7.02
N GLU A 21 -7.90 0.40 7.01
CA GLU A 21 -8.14 1.83 6.72
C GLU A 21 -8.81 2.03 5.36
N PHE A 22 -8.40 1.27 4.35
CA PHE A 22 -9.06 1.27 3.04
C PHE A 22 -10.52 0.84 3.09
N VAL A 23 -10.80 -0.29 3.75
CA VAL A 23 -12.15 -0.83 3.85
C VAL A 23 -13.05 0.18 4.55
N LEU A 24 -12.54 0.85 5.59
CA LEU A 24 -13.24 1.92 6.29
C LEU A 24 -13.51 3.13 5.38
N ILE A 25 -12.50 3.62 4.65
CA ILE A 25 -12.69 4.76 3.72
C ILE A 25 -13.65 4.40 2.60
N LEU A 26 -13.58 3.19 2.05
CA LEU A 26 -14.47 2.72 0.99
C LEU A 26 -15.91 2.57 1.51
N ALA A 27 -16.09 2.05 2.72
CA ALA A 27 -17.39 1.96 3.39
C ALA A 27 -17.97 3.36 3.67
N LEU A 28 -17.15 4.29 4.15
CA LEU A 28 -17.54 5.68 4.39
C LEU A 28 -17.95 6.37 3.08
N ARG A 29 -17.20 6.13 1.98
CA ARG A 29 -17.56 6.62 0.64
C ARG A 29 -18.90 6.07 0.18
N ARG A 30 -19.17 4.77 0.37
CA ARG A 30 -20.47 4.17 0.03
C ARG A 30 -21.61 4.79 0.84
N ARG A 31 -21.36 5.18 2.09
CA ARG A 31 -22.34 5.81 3.00
C ARG A 31 -22.60 7.28 2.67
N LEU A 32 -21.56 8.04 2.34
CA LEU A 32 -21.63 9.50 2.16
C LEU A 32 -21.83 9.94 0.70
N GLY A 33 -21.61 9.04 -0.27
CA GLY A 33 -21.74 9.35 -1.70
C GLY A 33 -20.71 10.37 -2.23
N ARG A 34 -19.79 10.85 -1.37
CA ARG A 34 -18.78 11.87 -1.67
C ARG A 34 -17.40 11.30 -1.36
N GLY A 35 -16.42 11.56 -2.23
CA GLY A 35 -15.03 11.15 -2.02
C GLY A 35 -14.23 10.88 -3.31
N PRO A 36 -12.91 10.63 -3.17
CA PRO A 36 -12.03 10.27 -4.28
C PRO A 36 -12.49 9.00 -5.02
N SER A 37 -12.03 8.80 -6.25
CA SER A 37 -12.45 7.67 -7.10
C SER A 37 -12.13 6.37 -6.41
N ALA A 38 -12.99 5.37 -6.61
CA ALA A 38 -12.65 3.99 -6.23
C ALA A 38 -11.28 3.60 -6.81
N GLY A 39 -11.02 3.99 -8.07
CA GLY A 39 -9.74 3.78 -8.73
C GLY A 39 -8.57 4.52 -8.08
N ALA A 40 -8.72 5.80 -7.72
CA ALA A 40 -7.66 6.56 -7.04
C ALA A 40 -7.36 5.96 -5.65
N LEU A 41 -8.40 5.64 -4.87
CA LEU A 41 -8.24 4.98 -3.58
C LEU A 41 -7.54 3.61 -3.71
N ALA A 42 -7.93 2.80 -4.70
CA ALA A 42 -7.30 1.51 -4.96
C ALA A 42 -5.83 1.66 -5.37
N ALA A 43 -5.52 2.62 -6.24
CA ALA A 43 -4.16 2.90 -6.70
C ALA A 43 -3.25 3.41 -5.56
N THR A 44 -3.77 4.30 -4.71
CA THR A 44 -3.07 4.75 -3.48
C THR A 44 -2.78 3.57 -2.57
N LEU A 45 -3.73 2.64 -2.39
CA LEU A 45 -3.50 1.47 -1.55
C LEU A 45 -2.49 0.51 -2.12
N LEU A 46 -2.57 0.25 -3.41
CA LEU A 46 -1.65 -0.66 -4.08
C LEU A 46 -0.22 -0.12 -3.94
N ALA A 47 -0.04 1.20 -4.03
CA ALA A 47 1.24 1.85 -3.75
C ALA A 47 1.71 1.61 -2.30
N GLY A 48 0.82 1.81 -1.32
CA GLY A 48 1.12 1.56 0.10
C GLY A 48 1.48 0.10 0.40
N LEU A 49 0.70 -0.85 -0.11
CA LEU A 49 0.95 -2.29 0.05
C LEU A 49 2.28 -2.70 -0.58
N CYS A 50 2.60 -2.20 -1.78
CA CYS A 50 3.88 -2.46 -2.41
C CYS A 50 5.05 -1.91 -1.58
N LEU A 51 4.90 -0.72 -1.00
CA LEU A 51 5.93 -0.13 -0.13
C LEU A 51 6.13 -0.95 1.14
N VAL A 52 5.05 -1.43 1.76
CA VAL A 52 5.11 -2.31 2.94
C VAL A 52 5.75 -3.66 2.60
N MET A 53 5.48 -4.21 1.41
CA MET A 53 6.15 -5.42 0.94
C MET A 53 7.64 -5.21 0.63
N ALA A 54 8.03 -4.03 0.12
CA ALA A 54 9.44 -3.66 -0.03
C ALA A 54 10.14 -3.58 1.34
N LEU A 55 9.48 -2.99 2.34
CA LEU A 55 9.96 -2.96 3.72
C LEU A 55 10.10 -4.36 4.31
N ARG A 56 9.09 -5.23 4.12
CA ARG A 56 9.16 -6.65 4.54
C ARG A 56 10.35 -7.36 3.89
N ALA A 57 10.54 -7.17 2.59
CA ALA A 57 11.65 -7.75 1.84
C ALA A 57 13.00 -7.29 2.41
N ALA A 58 13.14 -6.00 2.74
CA ALA A 58 14.35 -5.48 3.38
C ALA A 58 14.57 -6.08 4.79
N LEU A 59 13.52 -6.20 5.60
CA LEU A 59 13.61 -6.72 6.97
C LEU A 59 13.97 -8.21 7.04
N VAL A 60 13.48 -9.02 6.09
CA VAL A 60 13.77 -10.47 6.02
C VAL A 60 15.09 -10.75 5.28
N GLY A 61 15.82 -9.72 4.85
CA GLY A 61 17.07 -9.85 4.12
C GLY A 61 16.88 -10.42 2.70
N ALA A 62 15.73 -10.19 2.08
CA ALA A 62 15.49 -10.56 0.70
C ALA A 62 16.43 -9.80 -0.25
N GLY A 63 16.79 -10.42 -1.37
CA GLY A 63 17.71 -9.82 -2.34
C GLY A 63 17.21 -8.50 -2.92
N MET A 64 18.14 -7.65 -3.35
CA MET A 64 17.86 -6.30 -3.89
C MET A 64 16.82 -6.31 -5.03
N ALA A 65 16.78 -7.38 -5.83
CA ALA A 65 15.80 -7.54 -6.92
C ALA A 65 14.35 -7.56 -6.41
N ALA A 66 14.08 -8.24 -5.29
CA ALA A 66 12.74 -8.30 -4.70
C ALA A 66 12.30 -6.92 -4.18
N ILE A 67 13.20 -6.21 -3.50
CA ILE A 67 12.96 -4.85 -3.01
C ILE A 67 12.68 -3.91 -4.19
N GLY A 68 13.53 -3.95 -5.22
CA GLY A 68 13.39 -3.14 -6.43
C GLY A 68 12.07 -3.38 -7.17
N LEU A 69 11.63 -4.63 -7.27
CA LEU A 69 10.34 -4.99 -7.88
C LEU A 69 9.16 -4.34 -7.13
N TRP A 70 9.16 -4.45 -5.80
CA TRP A 70 8.09 -3.85 -4.98
C TRP A 70 8.11 -2.32 -5.03
N LEU A 71 9.29 -1.70 -5.04
CA LEU A 71 9.41 -0.25 -5.21
C LEU A 71 8.93 0.22 -6.59
N ALA A 72 9.27 -0.50 -7.66
CA ALA A 72 8.79 -0.20 -9.01
C ALA A 72 7.26 -0.33 -9.10
N ALA A 73 6.69 -1.40 -8.52
CA ALA A 73 5.25 -1.59 -8.45
C ALA A 73 4.56 -0.47 -7.64
N ALA A 74 5.17 -0.03 -6.53
CA ALA A 74 4.67 1.10 -5.75
C ALA A 74 4.63 2.40 -6.57
N LEU A 75 5.70 2.66 -7.35
CA LEU A 75 5.79 3.83 -8.21
C LEU A 75 4.71 3.81 -9.31
N VAL A 76 4.53 2.68 -9.99
CA VAL A 76 3.50 2.53 -11.03
C VAL A 76 2.10 2.78 -10.46
N ALA A 77 1.80 2.20 -9.30
CA ALA A 77 0.53 2.40 -8.62
C ALA A 77 0.32 3.88 -8.21
N HIS A 78 1.38 4.54 -7.73
CA HIS A 78 1.32 5.95 -7.34
C HIS A 78 1.09 6.88 -8.54
N VAL A 79 1.77 6.64 -9.66
CA VAL A 79 1.56 7.39 -10.90
C VAL A 79 0.14 7.17 -11.42
N ALA A 80 -0.38 5.94 -11.36
CA ALA A 80 -1.76 5.65 -11.73
C ALA A 80 -2.77 6.43 -10.86
N ASP A 81 -2.54 6.55 -9.55
CA ASP A 81 -3.35 7.39 -8.66
C ASP A 81 -3.32 8.86 -9.09
N MET A 82 -2.13 9.42 -9.33
CA MET A 82 -2.00 10.80 -9.80
C MET A 82 -2.76 11.03 -11.11
N LEU A 83 -2.63 10.13 -12.09
CA LEU A 83 -3.34 10.22 -13.37
C LEU A 83 -4.85 10.13 -13.20
N LEU A 84 -5.34 9.26 -12.31
CA LEU A 84 -6.77 9.12 -12.01
C LEU A 84 -7.35 10.32 -11.27
N ARG A 85 -6.52 11.02 -10.48
CA ARG A 85 -6.89 12.28 -9.82
C ARG A 85 -6.84 13.47 -10.78
N PHE A 86 -5.86 13.53 -11.67
CA PHE A 86 -5.73 14.61 -12.67
C PHE A 86 -6.85 14.61 -13.72
N ARG A 87 -7.50 13.47 -13.97
CA ARG A 87 -8.64 13.37 -14.89
C ARG A 87 -9.99 13.79 -14.29
N ARG A 88 -10.04 14.17 -13.01
CA ARG A 88 -11.24 14.61 -12.30
C ARG A 88 -11.22 16.10 -12.08
#